data_AF-A0A520JU14-F1
#
_entry.id   AF-A0A520JU14-F1
#
_cell.length_a   1.000
_cell.length_b   1.000
_cell.length_c   1.000
_cell.angle_alpha   90.00
_cell.angle_beta   90.00
_cell.angle_gamma   90.00
#
_symmetry.space_group_name_H-M   'P 1'
#
loop_
_entity.id
_entity.type
_entity.pdbx_description
1 polymer ?
#
loop_
_entity_poly.entity_id
_entity_poly.type
_entity_poly.pdbx_seq_one_letter_code
_entity_poly.pdbx_strand_id
1 'polypeptide(L)'
;MKICVTSAGPSMDAPADPRFGRCQYFVIVDSETMEYESMPNPSINASGGAGIQAAQTVAGLGVGVVITGNLGPNATQTLKASGIKMVTGASGTVRDAVEQYKSGGFSQTTSSTVPEHSGRSGVGTGTGTGASSGMGTGAGTGMSSGSGSGMGGGGGCGSGRGIGRCTGRSMGMESPVTPAPTSPATPPRTGEPGTQSKESDIKTLESQMEQIKKRIKELKK
;
A
#
# COMPACT_ATOMS: atom_id res chain seq x y z
N MET A 1 -22.03 16.31 -8.35
CA MET A 1 -21.15 15.13 -8.08
C MET A 1 -19.70 15.58 -8.20
N LYS A 2 -18.79 15.15 -7.30
CA LYS A 2 -17.38 15.55 -7.35
C LYS A 2 -16.52 14.64 -8.23
N ILE A 3 -15.76 15.24 -9.14
CA ILE A 3 -14.81 14.60 -10.06
C ILE A 3 -13.41 15.12 -9.72
N CYS A 4 -12.45 14.23 -9.48
CA CYS A 4 -11.04 14.59 -9.31
C CYS A 4 -10.29 14.34 -10.60
N VAL A 5 -9.53 15.32 -11.06
CA VAL A 5 -8.63 15.23 -12.21
C VAL A 5 -7.20 15.46 -11.76
N THR A 6 -6.29 14.59 -12.20
CA THR A 6 -4.86 14.79 -11.97
C THR A 6 -4.32 15.86 -12.92
N SER A 7 -3.61 16.85 -12.37
CA SER A 7 -3.13 17.99 -13.15
C SER A 7 -1.67 18.33 -12.84
N ALA A 8 -0.98 18.85 -13.85
CA ALA A 8 0.34 19.44 -13.67
C ALA A 8 0.27 20.86 -13.08
N GLY A 9 -0.92 21.47 -12.99
CA GLY A 9 -1.12 22.81 -12.45
C GLY A 9 -2.45 22.98 -11.71
N PRO A 10 -2.64 24.11 -11.01
CA PRO A 10 -3.82 24.35 -10.18
C PRO A 10 -5.07 24.84 -10.95
N SER A 11 -4.98 25.07 -12.25
CA SER A 11 -6.07 25.60 -13.08
C SER A 11 -6.79 24.52 -13.89
N MET A 12 -8.01 24.81 -14.35
CA MET A 12 -8.75 23.92 -15.27
C MET A 12 -8.14 23.86 -16.68
N ASP A 13 -7.39 24.88 -17.07
CA ASP A 13 -6.69 24.92 -18.37
C ASP A 13 -5.30 24.27 -18.29
N ALA A 14 -4.87 23.85 -17.10
CA ALA A 14 -3.61 23.13 -16.94
C ALA A 14 -3.70 21.73 -17.60
N PRO A 15 -2.56 21.23 -18.13
CA PRO A 15 -2.53 19.91 -18.72
C PRO A 15 -2.75 18.84 -17.65
N ALA A 16 -3.53 17.81 -18.00
CA ALA A 16 -3.75 16.66 -17.14
C ALA A 16 -2.42 15.89 -16.92
N ASP A 17 -2.14 15.49 -15.69
CA ASP A 17 -0.94 14.71 -15.38
C ASP A 17 -1.21 13.23 -15.67
N PRO A 18 -0.35 12.55 -16.45
CA PRO A 18 -0.50 11.12 -16.72
C PRO A 18 -0.27 10.23 -15.50
N ARG A 19 0.32 10.72 -14.41
CA ARG A 19 0.65 9.94 -13.21
C ARG A 19 -0.32 10.28 -12.08
N PHE A 20 -1.06 9.28 -11.59
CA PHE A 20 -1.96 9.50 -10.45
C PHE A 20 -1.23 9.75 -9.12
N GLY A 21 -0.38 8.83 -8.67
CA GLY A 21 0.19 8.92 -7.32
C GLY A 21 1.18 10.07 -7.11
N ARG A 22 1.78 10.58 -8.18
CA ARG A 22 2.81 11.62 -8.17
C ARG A 22 2.44 12.83 -9.03
N CYS A 23 1.14 13.07 -9.25
CA CYS A 23 0.72 14.31 -9.89
C CYS A 23 1.12 15.52 -9.03
N GLN A 24 1.15 16.70 -9.63
CA GLN A 24 1.44 17.94 -8.90
C GLN A 24 0.21 18.43 -8.13
N TYR A 25 -0.96 18.37 -8.76
CA TYR A 25 -2.21 18.84 -8.19
C TYR A 25 -3.35 17.84 -8.42
N PHE A 26 -4.28 17.81 -7.48
CA PHE A 26 -5.63 17.27 -7.65
C PHE A 26 -6.58 18.43 -7.86
N VAL A 27 -7.26 18.45 -9.00
CA VAL A 27 -8.30 19.44 -9.28
C VAL A 27 -9.64 18.76 -9.08
N ILE A 28 -10.36 19.17 -8.04
CA ILE A 28 -11.69 18.66 -7.71
C ILE A 28 -12.71 19.57 -8.36
N VAL A 29 -13.52 19.04 -9.26
CA VAL A 29 -14.54 19.77 -10.01
C VAL A 29 -15.91 19.22 -9.64
N ASP A 30 -16.87 20.09 -9.36
CA ASP A 30 -18.27 19.67 -9.27
C ASP A 30 -18.89 19.59 -10.67
N SER A 31 -19.42 18.43 -11.02
CA SER A 31 -20.09 18.20 -12.31
C SER A 31 -21.33 19.08 -12.54
N GLU A 32 -21.97 19.54 -11.46
CA GLU A 32 -23.22 20.29 -11.48
C GLU A 32 -22.98 21.80 -11.59
N THR A 33 -22.09 22.37 -10.76
CA THR A 33 -21.81 23.81 -10.75
C THR A 33 -20.63 24.21 -11.62
N MET A 34 -19.80 23.25 -12.07
CA MET A 34 -18.51 23.49 -12.73
C MET A 34 -17.51 24.28 -11.89
N GLU A 35 -17.77 24.44 -10.59
CA GLU A 35 -16.80 25.01 -9.66
C GLU A 35 -15.67 24.02 -9.43
N TYR A 36 -14.45 24.55 -9.27
CA TYR A 36 -13.27 23.73 -9.04
C TYR A 36 -12.46 24.23 -7.85
N GLU A 37 -11.85 23.28 -7.16
CA GLU A 37 -10.88 23.49 -6.11
C GLU A 37 -9.59 22.77 -6.49
N SER A 38 -8.45 23.43 -6.37
CA SER A 38 -7.15 22.82 -6.63
C SER A 38 -6.39 22.60 -5.33
N MET A 39 -5.93 21.37 -5.16
CA MET A 39 -5.18 20.95 -4.00
C MET A 39 -3.83 20.38 -4.43
N PRO A 40 -2.70 20.88 -3.92
CA PRO A 40 -1.39 20.29 -4.19
C PRO A 40 -1.33 18.86 -3.63
N ASN A 41 -0.67 17.96 -4.35
CA ASN A 41 -0.54 16.57 -3.91
C ASN A 41 0.55 16.43 -2.82
N PRO A 42 0.21 16.12 -1.56
CA PRO A 42 1.20 15.93 -0.51
C PRO A 42 2.06 14.66 -0.73
N SER A 43 1.55 13.71 -1.53
CA SER A 43 2.18 12.41 -1.77
C SER A 43 3.26 12.45 -2.85
N ILE A 44 3.52 13.61 -3.46
CA ILE A 44 4.49 13.75 -4.57
C ILE A 44 5.91 13.32 -4.18
N ASN A 45 6.30 13.63 -2.93
CA ASN A 45 7.63 13.34 -2.37
C ASN A 45 7.67 12.05 -1.56
N ALA A 46 6.62 11.22 -1.59
CA ALA A 46 6.60 9.97 -0.84
C ALA A 46 7.67 9.00 -1.38
N SER A 47 8.54 8.52 -0.47
CA SER A 47 9.61 7.56 -0.76
C SER A 47 9.07 6.22 -1.27
N GLY A 48 7.84 5.87 -0.89
CA GLY A 48 7.11 4.70 -1.39
C GLY A 48 5.60 4.86 -1.17
N GLY A 49 4.80 4.11 -1.93
CA GLY A 49 3.35 4.07 -1.72
C GLY A 49 2.60 5.36 -2.09
N ALA A 50 3.20 6.25 -2.89
CA ALA A 50 2.58 7.53 -3.30
C ALA A 50 1.16 7.37 -3.85
N GLY A 51 0.89 6.29 -4.63
CA GLY A 51 -0.45 6.00 -5.14
C GLY A 51 -1.48 5.62 -4.08
N ILE A 52 -1.06 4.97 -3.00
CA ILE A 52 -1.96 4.60 -1.87
C ILE A 52 -2.32 5.86 -1.10
N GLN A 53 -1.31 6.67 -0.75
CA GLN A 53 -1.54 7.93 -0.04
C GLN A 53 -2.41 8.89 -0.85
N ALA A 54 -2.12 9.07 -2.14
CA ALA A 54 -2.94 9.86 -3.05
C ALA A 54 -4.40 9.36 -3.09
N ALA A 55 -4.60 8.04 -3.20
CA ALA A 55 -5.94 7.45 -3.19
C ALA A 55 -6.69 7.68 -1.88
N GLN A 56 -6.00 7.57 -0.73
CA GLN A 56 -6.58 7.87 0.59
C GLN A 56 -6.95 9.35 0.73
N THR A 57 -6.08 10.26 0.27
CA THR A 57 -6.35 11.69 0.27
C THR A 57 -7.59 12.00 -0.57
N VAL A 58 -7.69 11.48 -1.79
CA VAL A 58 -8.83 11.70 -2.68
C VAL A 58 -10.11 11.07 -2.12
N ALA A 59 -10.02 9.91 -1.47
CA ALA A 59 -11.16 9.29 -0.80
C ALA A 59 -11.69 10.14 0.36
N GLY A 60 -10.79 10.77 1.13
CA GLY A 60 -11.17 11.69 2.21
C GLY A 60 -11.92 12.95 1.72
N LEU A 61 -11.71 13.36 0.47
CA LEU A 61 -12.39 14.50 -0.15
C LEU A 61 -13.83 14.20 -0.62
N GLY A 62 -14.27 12.93 -0.52
CA GLY A 62 -15.62 12.52 -0.92
C GLY A 62 -15.83 12.58 -2.44
N VAL A 63 -14.79 12.30 -3.21
CA VAL A 63 -14.83 12.30 -4.67
C VAL A 63 -15.47 11.00 -5.18
N GLY A 64 -16.38 11.10 -6.15
CA GLY A 64 -17.03 9.92 -6.73
C GLY A 64 -16.29 9.31 -7.92
N VAL A 65 -15.48 10.11 -8.61
CA VAL A 65 -14.79 9.73 -9.86
C VAL A 65 -13.38 10.32 -9.88
N VAL A 66 -12.39 9.51 -10.24
CA VAL A 66 -11.02 9.95 -10.52
C VAL A 66 -10.73 9.78 -12.00
N ILE A 67 -10.27 10.85 -12.63
CA ILE A 67 -9.84 10.91 -14.02
C ILE A 67 -8.32 11.15 -14.03
N THR A 68 -7.59 10.26 -14.68
CA THR A 68 -6.12 10.31 -14.77
C THR A 68 -5.65 9.66 -16.08
N GLY A 69 -4.39 9.85 -16.44
CA GLY A 69 -3.80 9.09 -17.54
C GLY A 69 -3.65 7.62 -17.16
N ASN A 70 -2.77 7.36 -16.18
CA ASN A 70 -2.38 6.03 -15.75
C ASN A 70 -2.65 5.78 -14.26
N LEU A 71 -3.12 4.57 -13.95
CA LEU A 71 -3.31 4.05 -12.60
C LEU A 71 -2.50 2.78 -12.37
N GLY A 72 -1.74 2.77 -11.28
CA GLY A 72 -1.00 1.60 -10.82
C GLY A 72 -1.83 0.69 -9.89
N PRO A 73 -1.41 -0.58 -9.71
CA PRO A 73 -2.10 -1.62 -8.92
C PRO A 73 -2.54 -1.16 -7.53
N ASN A 74 -1.62 -0.53 -6.80
CA ASN A 74 -1.85 -0.10 -5.42
C ASN A 74 -2.90 1.02 -5.30
N ALA A 75 -2.91 1.94 -6.27
CA ALA A 75 -3.89 3.02 -6.32
C ALA A 75 -5.27 2.46 -6.70
N THR A 76 -5.33 1.60 -7.73
CA THR A 76 -6.58 0.96 -8.18
C THR A 76 -7.26 0.20 -7.05
N GLN A 77 -6.50 -0.59 -6.28
CA GLN A 77 -7.04 -1.35 -5.15
C GLN A 77 -7.63 -0.43 -4.07
N THR A 78 -6.94 0.66 -3.74
CA THR A 78 -7.37 1.61 -2.70
C THR A 78 -8.59 2.42 -3.14
N LEU A 79 -8.61 2.90 -4.38
CA LEU A 79 -9.75 3.63 -4.95
C LEU A 79 -10.99 2.73 -5.07
N LYS A 80 -10.80 1.47 -5.50
CA LYS A 80 -11.87 0.46 -5.57
C LYS A 80 -12.45 0.14 -4.19
N ALA A 81 -11.60 -0.01 -3.17
CA ALA A 81 -12.04 -0.23 -1.79
C ALA A 81 -12.86 0.96 -1.25
N SER A 82 -12.59 2.17 -1.76
CA SER A 82 -13.32 3.40 -1.40
C SER A 82 -14.60 3.60 -2.23
N GLY A 83 -14.92 2.70 -3.17
CA GLY A 83 -16.09 2.82 -4.04
C GLY A 83 -15.98 3.91 -5.11
N ILE A 84 -14.76 4.41 -5.37
CA ILE A 84 -14.50 5.51 -6.29
C ILE A 84 -14.34 4.96 -7.71
N LYS A 85 -15.05 5.57 -8.67
CA LYS A 85 -14.94 5.19 -10.08
C LYS A 85 -13.63 5.70 -10.65
N MET A 86 -12.95 4.85 -11.41
CA MET A 86 -11.66 5.18 -12.01
C MET A 86 -11.82 5.28 -13.52
N VAL A 87 -11.27 6.35 -14.07
CA VAL A 87 -11.27 6.66 -15.48
C VAL A 87 -9.82 6.91 -15.90
N THR A 88 -9.40 6.19 -16.93
CA THR A 88 -8.04 6.23 -17.45
C THR A 88 -8.05 6.72 -18.89
N GLY A 89 -6.91 7.19 -19.39
CA GLY A 89 -6.78 7.71 -20.75
C GLY A 89 -7.14 9.19 -20.88
N ALA A 90 -7.19 9.93 -19.78
CA ALA A 90 -7.32 11.38 -19.83
C ALA A 90 -6.13 11.99 -20.57
N SER A 91 -6.41 12.82 -21.56
CA SER A 91 -5.42 13.56 -22.34
C SER A 91 -5.93 14.97 -22.62
N GLY A 92 -5.02 15.93 -22.80
CA GLY A 92 -5.36 17.35 -22.95
C GLY A 92 -5.38 18.09 -21.61
N THR A 93 -6.30 19.04 -21.48
CA THR A 93 -6.46 19.86 -20.26
C THR A 93 -7.40 19.22 -19.26
N VAL A 94 -7.40 19.72 -18.01
CA VAL A 94 -8.36 19.31 -16.99
C VAL A 94 -9.80 19.55 -17.45
N ARG A 95 -10.07 20.68 -18.14
CA ARG A 95 -11.39 20.96 -18.72
C ARG A 95 -11.79 19.89 -19.73
N ASP A 96 -10.91 19.56 -20.68
CA ASP A 96 -11.18 18.53 -21.70
C ASP A 96 -11.52 17.18 -21.05
N ALA A 97 -10.79 16.82 -19.98
CA ALA A 97 -11.02 15.59 -19.25
C ALA A 97 -12.40 15.57 -18.55
N VAL A 98 -12.85 16.68 -17.98
CA VAL A 98 -14.19 16.77 -17.39
C VAL A 98 -15.28 16.72 -18.47
N GLU A 99 -15.08 17.41 -19.59
CA GLU A 99 -16.03 17.44 -20.71
C GLU A 99 -16.18 16.07 -21.37
N GLN A 100 -15.07 15.38 -21.63
CA GLN A 100 -15.07 14.01 -22.15
C GLN A 100 -15.77 13.03 -21.20
N TYR A 101 -15.67 13.25 -19.89
CA TYR A 101 -16.41 12.45 -18.91
C TYR A 101 -17.92 12.74 -18.95
N LYS A 102 -18.32 14.02 -19.07
CA LYS A 102 -19.73 14.40 -19.20
C LYS A 102 -20.35 13.90 -20.50
N SER A 103 -19.59 13.85 -21.59
CA SER A 103 -20.07 13.34 -22.89
C SER A 103 -20.09 11.81 -22.97
N GLY A 104 -19.64 11.11 -21.93
CA GLY A 104 -19.60 9.65 -21.89
C GLY A 104 -18.47 9.03 -22.72
N GLY A 105 -17.47 9.83 -23.12
CA GLY A 105 -16.35 9.39 -23.96
C GLY A 105 -15.32 8.49 -23.27
N PHE A 106 -15.43 8.29 -21.95
CA PHE A 106 -14.48 7.46 -21.21
C PHE A 106 -15.00 6.08 -20.88
N SER A 107 -14.16 5.08 -21.13
CA SER A 107 -14.37 3.71 -20.64
C SER A 107 -14.01 3.65 -19.15
N GLN A 108 -15.01 3.43 -18.29
CA GLN A 108 -14.79 3.21 -16.86
C GLN A 108 -13.96 1.94 -16.70
N THR A 109 -12.82 2.06 -16.02
CA THR A 109 -11.88 0.95 -15.89
C THR A 109 -11.84 0.51 -14.43
N THR A 110 -11.97 -0.80 -14.19
CA THR A 110 -11.88 -1.40 -12.85
C THR A 110 -10.54 -2.10 -12.60
N SER A 111 -9.66 -2.10 -13.60
CA SER A 111 -8.33 -2.71 -13.65
C SER A 111 -7.23 -1.66 -13.78
N SER A 112 -6.00 -2.03 -13.44
CA SER A 112 -4.83 -1.15 -13.54
C SER A 112 -4.32 -1.09 -14.97
N THR A 113 -3.98 0.11 -15.44
CA THR A 113 -3.46 0.33 -16.81
C THR A 113 -1.96 0.07 -16.91
N VAL A 114 -1.22 0.20 -15.80
CA VAL A 114 0.24 0.00 -15.76
C VAL A 114 0.56 -1.41 -15.27
N PRO A 115 1.45 -2.17 -15.94
CA PRO A 115 1.88 -3.47 -15.47
C PRO A 115 2.52 -3.39 -14.08
N GLU A 116 2.30 -4.42 -13.27
CA GLU A 116 2.85 -4.59 -11.92
C GLU A 116 4.38 -4.76 -11.98
N HIS A 117 5.13 -3.67 -12.20
CA HIS A 117 6.58 -3.72 -12.08
C HIS A 117 6.98 -3.46 -10.63
N SER A 118 6.78 -4.49 -9.79
CA SER A 118 7.46 -4.57 -8.51
C SER A 118 8.96 -4.70 -8.78
N GLY A 119 9.73 -3.68 -8.43
CA GLY A 119 11.18 -3.75 -8.33
C GLY A 119 11.60 -4.74 -7.25
N ARG A 120 11.48 -6.05 -7.52
CA ARG A 120 12.10 -7.14 -6.78
C ARG A 120 11.94 -8.46 -7.54
N SER A 121 12.69 -8.65 -8.63
CA SER A 121 13.17 -9.98 -9.04
C SER A 121 14.36 -9.81 -9.97
N GLY A 122 15.45 -9.29 -9.41
CA GLY A 122 16.77 -9.82 -9.75
C GLY A 122 16.93 -11.19 -9.09
N VAL A 123 16.11 -12.16 -9.48
CA VAL A 123 16.50 -13.58 -9.41
C VAL A 123 16.96 -13.87 -10.82
N GLY A 124 18.28 -13.91 -10.99
CA GLY A 124 18.87 -14.43 -12.21
C GLY A 124 18.40 -15.87 -12.38
N THR A 125 17.40 -16.07 -13.22
CA THR A 125 17.16 -17.34 -13.92
C THR A 125 18.32 -17.54 -14.88
N GLY A 126 19.47 -17.90 -14.33
CA GLY A 126 20.50 -18.60 -15.06
C GLY A 126 19.97 -20.00 -15.34
N THR A 127 19.41 -20.19 -16.53
CA THR A 127 19.20 -21.48 -17.18
C THR A 127 20.57 -22.16 -17.37
N GLY A 128 21.07 -22.75 -16.29
CA GLY A 128 22.19 -23.69 -16.31
C GLY A 128 21.64 -25.11 -16.40
N THR A 129 21.38 -25.55 -17.62
CA THR A 129 21.12 -26.96 -17.95
C THR A 129 22.37 -27.76 -17.60
N GLY A 130 22.40 -28.40 -16.43
CA GLY A 130 23.57 -29.15 -15.95
C GLY A 130 23.11 -30.37 -15.17
N ALA A 131 23.21 -31.53 -15.80
CA ALA A 131 22.74 -32.82 -15.36
C ALA A 131 23.14 -33.18 -13.91
N SER A 132 22.12 -33.56 -13.13
CA SER A 132 22.28 -34.51 -12.03
C SER A 132 22.77 -35.84 -12.59
N SER A 133 23.94 -36.31 -12.14
CA SER A 133 24.33 -37.72 -11.93
C SER A 133 25.85 -37.86 -11.95
N GLY A 134 26.45 -38.40 -10.88
CA GLY A 134 27.81 -38.94 -10.97
C GLY A 134 28.66 -38.73 -9.73
N MET A 135 28.44 -39.56 -8.70
CA MET A 135 29.56 -40.02 -7.87
C MET A 135 30.47 -40.85 -8.77
N GLY A 136 31.70 -40.37 -9.01
CA GLY A 136 32.68 -41.05 -9.85
C GLY A 136 34.08 -40.80 -9.32
N THR A 137 34.57 -41.74 -8.53
CA THR A 137 35.98 -41.94 -8.21
C THR A 137 36.78 -42.11 -9.51
N GLY A 138 37.68 -41.18 -9.80
CA GLY A 138 38.55 -41.25 -10.98
C GLY A 138 39.90 -40.61 -10.67
N ALA A 139 40.90 -41.46 -10.41
CA ALA A 139 42.30 -41.09 -10.36
C ALA A 139 42.73 -40.54 -11.73
N GLY A 140 43.28 -39.33 -11.74
CA GLY A 140 43.76 -38.65 -12.95
C GLY A 140 45.01 -37.85 -12.63
N THR A 141 46.15 -38.51 -12.74
CA THR A 141 47.50 -37.95 -12.72
C THR A 141 47.64 -36.91 -13.84
N GLY A 142 47.95 -35.66 -13.49
CA GLY A 142 48.13 -34.58 -14.46
C GLY A 142 48.95 -33.43 -13.86
N MET A 143 50.25 -33.66 -13.76
CA MET A 143 51.23 -32.59 -13.53
C MET A 143 51.30 -31.73 -14.79
N SER A 144 50.90 -30.47 -14.71
CA SER A 144 51.43 -29.43 -15.60
C SER A 144 51.70 -28.15 -14.82
N SER A 145 52.99 -27.94 -14.65
CA SER A 145 53.67 -26.73 -14.22
C SER A 145 53.22 -25.52 -15.05
N GLY A 146 52.57 -24.58 -14.39
CA GLY A 146 52.20 -23.28 -14.96
C GLY A 146 52.43 -22.19 -13.93
N SER A 147 53.67 -21.72 -13.85
CA SER A 147 54.12 -20.57 -13.09
C SER A 147 53.36 -19.31 -13.54
N GLY A 148 52.52 -18.76 -12.67
CA GLY A 148 51.76 -17.54 -12.94
C GLY A 148 51.63 -16.69 -11.70
N SER A 149 52.60 -15.80 -11.50
CA SER A 149 52.64 -14.77 -10.46
C SER A 149 51.41 -13.86 -10.55
N GLY A 150 50.65 -13.78 -9.45
CA GLY A 150 49.53 -12.85 -9.29
C GLY A 150 49.43 -12.37 -7.85
N MET A 151 50.23 -11.37 -7.51
CA MET A 151 50.11 -10.56 -6.29
C MET A 151 48.86 -9.68 -6.40
N GLY A 152 47.95 -9.76 -5.43
CA GLY A 152 46.85 -8.80 -5.33
C GLY A 152 45.65 -9.31 -4.55
N GLY A 153 45.70 -9.22 -3.23
CA GLY A 153 44.55 -9.53 -2.37
C GLY A 153 44.86 -9.23 -0.92
N GLY A 154 44.80 -7.94 -0.56
CA GLY A 154 44.96 -7.49 0.82
C GLY A 154 43.99 -8.23 1.73
N GLY A 155 44.55 -9.02 2.65
CA GLY A 155 43.82 -9.67 3.73
C GLY A 155 43.35 -8.65 4.75
N GLY A 156 42.06 -8.31 4.69
CA GLY A 156 41.34 -7.66 5.77
C GLY A 156 40.63 -8.70 6.63
N CYS A 157 41.38 -9.47 7.42
CA CYS A 157 40.84 -10.34 8.47
C CYS A 157 40.47 -9.49 9.70
N GLY A 158 39.32 -8.80 9.63
CA GLY A 158 38.70 -8.15 10.77
C GLY A 158 38.30 -9.18 11.83
N SER A 159 39.19 -9.39 12.80
CA SER A 159 39.04 -10.29 13.93
C SER A 159 38.05 -9.72 14.96
N GLY A 160 36.75 -9.93 14.76
CA GLY A 160 35.71 -9.70 15.76
C GLY A 160 35.65 -10.86 16.77
N ARG A 161 36.58 -10.87 17.72
CA ARG A 161 36.76 -11.92 18.74
C ARG A 161 35.93 -11.58 19.99
N GLY A 162 34.63 -11.88 19.96
CA GLY A 162 33.72 -11.73 21.11
C GLY A 162 33.52 -13.05 21.85
N ILE A 163 34.51 -13.46 22.65
CA ILE A 163 34.46 -14.67 23.49
C ILE A 163 34.06 -14.21 24.90
N GLY A 164 32.77 -14.28 25.22
CA GLY A 164 32.26 -14.08 26.58
C GLY A 164 31.84 -15.41 27.20
N ARG A 165 32.80 -16.15 27.77
CA ARG A 165 32.51 -17.23 28.73
C ARG A 165 32.32 -16.60 30.10
N CYS A 166 31.15 -16.77 30.72
CA CYS A 166 31.04 -16.76 32.18
C CYS A 166 30.19 -17.95 32.63
N THR A 167 30.90 -18.88 33.25
CA THR A 167 30.44 -20.08 33.94
C THR A 167 29.71 -19.69 35.22
N GLY A 168 28.51 -20.23 35.46
CA GLY A 168 27.79 -20.11 36.73
C GLY A 168 27.05 -21.41 37.03
N ARG A 169 27.68 -22.27 37.82
CA ARG A 169 27.22 -23.57 38.29
C ARG A 169 27.11 -23.49 39.82
N SER A 170 25.91 -23.69 40.36
CA SER A 170 25.61 -23.95 41.79
C SER A 170 24.17 -24.50 41.86
N MET A 171 23.89 -25.79 42.04
CA MET A 171 23.98 -26.63 43.25
C MET A 171 23.38 -25.99 44.52
N GLY A 172 22.30 -26.61 45.03
CA GLY A 172 21.62 -26.34 46.30
C GLY A 172 20.11 -26.67 46.19
N MET A 173 19.68 -27.91 46.47
CA MET A 173 19.03 -28.34 47.74
C MET A 173 17.60 -27.77 47.85
N GLU A 174 16.52 -28.49 47.52
CA GLU A 174 15.84 -29.63 48.19
C GLU A 174 14.43 -29.20 48.70
N SER A 175 13.40 -29.89 48.17
CA SER A 175 12.02 -30.21 48.63
C SER A 175 11.33 -29.45 49.78
N PRO A 176 9.97 -29.34 49.87
CA PRO A 176 9.04 -30.44 49.56
C PRO A 176 7.65 -30.10 48.96
N VAL A 177 7.01 -31.20 48.57
CA VAL A 177 5.63 -31.45 48.16
C VAL A 177 4.53 -30.71 48.95
N THR A 178 3.49 -30.24 48.25
CA THR A 178 2.07 -30.61 48.52
C THR A 178 1.20 -30.33 47.27
N PRO A 179 0.16 -31.14 47.01
CA PRO A 179 -0.61 -31.09 45.77
C PRO A 179 -2.02 -30.46 45.94
N ALA A 180 -2.53 -29.77 44.91
CA ALA A 180 -3.96 -29.59 44.59
C ALA A 180 -4.13 -28.62 43.39
N PRO A 181 -5.28 -28.59 42.70
CA PRO A 181 -6.09 -29.69 42.19
C PRO A 181 -6.31 -29.57 40.66
N THR A 182 -6.49 -30.71 40.01
CA THR A 182 -7.02 -30.81 38.64
C THR A 182 -8.52 -30.53 38.62
N SER A 183 -8.96 -29.61 37.75
CA SER A 183 -10.18 -29.65 36.90
C SER A 183 -10.69 -28.22 36.57
N PRO A 184 -11.51 -28.01 35.52
CA PRO A 184 -11.83 -28.85 34.37
C PRO A 184 -11.66 -28.12 33.01
N ALA A 185 -11.64 -28.90 31.93
CA ALA A 185 -11.96 -28.43 30.60
C ALA A 185 -13.40 -27.88 30.55
N THR A 186 -13.62 -26.76 29.87
CA THR A 186 -14.95 -26.27 29.46
C THR A 186 -14.79 -25.33 28.23
N PRO A 187 -15.84 -25.14 27.42
CA PRO A 187 -15.96 -25.59 26.03
C PRO A 187 -15.70 -24.47 25.00
N PRO A 188 -15.69 -24.75 23.68
CA PRO A 188 -15.81 -23.69 22.67
C PRO A 188 -17.21 -23.07 22.80
N ARG A 189 -17.27 -21.80 23.21
CA ARG A 189 -18.53 -21.06 23.28
C ARG A 189 -18.72 -20.27 21.99
N THR A 190 -19.42 -20.89 21.05
CA THR A 190 -20.18 -20.20 20.01
C THR A 190 -21.12 -19.20 20.69
N GLY A 191 -21.05 -17.92 20.33
CA GLY A 191 -21.91 -16.88 20.89
C GLY A 191 -21.57 -15.51 20.31
N GLU A 192 -22.46 -15.02 19.45
CA GLU A 192 -22.40 -13.75 18.73
C GLU A 192 -22.38 -12.53 19.67
N PRO A 193 -21.53 -11.52 19.43
CA PRO A 193 -21.70 -10.19 19.99
C PRO A 193 -22.02 -9.20 18.86
N GLY A 194 -23.32 -8.98 18.55
CA GLY A 194 -23.68 -8.34 17.29
C GLY A 194 -24.73 -7.22 17.27
N THR A 195 -25.48 -6.98 18.35
CA THR A 195 -26.71 -6.15 18.27
C THR A 195 -26.80 -4.99 19.25
N GLN A 196 -26.36 -5.14 20.51
CA GLN A 196 -26.57 -4.07 21.52
C GLN A 196 -25.79 -2.77 21.25
N SER A 197 -24.60 -2.86 20.65
CA SER A 197 -23.79 -1.66 20.34
C SER A 197 -24.37 -0.82 19.21
N LYS A 198 -25.04 -1.47 18.23
CA LYS A 198 -25.61 -0.77 17.07
C LYS A 198 -26.86 0.02 17.46
N GLU A 199 -27.68 -0.51 18.37
CA GLU A 199 -28.87 0.18 18.86
C GLU A 199 -28.52 1.40 19.72
N SER A 200 -27.43 1.36 20.50
CA SER A 200 -26.92 2.54 21.21
C SER A 200 -26.36 3.60 20.27
N ASP A 201 -25.72 3.19 19.18
CA ASP A 201 -25.17 4.11 18.18
C ASP A 201 -26.29 4.81 17.41
N ILE A 202 -27.35 4.08 17.03
CA ILE A 202 -28.53 4.64 16.36
C ILE A 202 -29.22 5.70 17.22
N LYS A 203 -29.47 5.40 18.51
CA LYS A 203 -30.08 6.38 19.44
C LYS A 203 -29.24 7.64 19.63
N THR A 204 -27.92 7.49 19.63
CA THR A 204 -26.99 8.62 19.75
C THR A 204 -27.04 9.50 18.51
N LEU A 205 -27.06 8.89 17.32
CA LEU A 205 -27.18 9.61 16.03
C LEU A 205 -28.54 10.32 15.89
N GLU A 206 -29.63 9.70 16.34
CA GLU A 206 -30.96 10.32 16.37
C GLU A 206 -30.98 11.57 17.26
N SER A 207 -30.37 11.49 18.46
CA SER A 207 -30.26 12.65 19.36
C SER A 207 -29.43 13.78 18.74
N GLN A 208 -28.34 13.46 18.05
CA GLN A 208 -27.51 14.45 17.34
C GLN A 208 -28.27 15.14 16.20
N MET A 209 -29.03 14.38 15.42
CA MET A 209 -29.89 14.91 14.34
C MET A 209 -30.91 15.91 14.87
N GLU A 210 -31.52 15.63 16.02
CA GLU A 210 -32.52 16.51 16.62
C GLU A 210 -31.90 17.83 17.13
N GLN A 211 -30.72 17.76 17.74
CA GLN A 211 -29.97 18.95 18.16
C GLN A 211 -29.56 19.83 16.96
N ILE A 212 -29.12 19.21 15.86
CA ILE A 212 -28.76 19.93 14.64
C ILE A 212 -29.99 20.61 14.02
N LYS A 213 -31.13 19.91 13.94
CA LYS A 213 -32.38 20.51 13.43
C LYS A 213 -32.83 21.71 14.27
N LYS A 214 -32.68 21.65 15.59
CA LYS A 214 -32.99 22.77 16.49
C LYS A 214 -32.08 23.98 16.24
N ARG A 215 -30.77 23.76 16.10
CA ARG A 215 -29.79 24.80 15.73
C ARG A 215 -30.11 25.45 14.37
N ILE A 216 -30.47 24.66 13.37
CA ILE A 216 -30.87 25.19 12.05
C ILE A 216 -32.12 26.07 12.18
N LYS A 217 -33.10 25.69 12.99
CA LYS A 217 -34.32 26.49 13.21
C LYS A 217 -34.03 27.81 13.95
N GLU A 218 -33.08 27.81 14.88
CA GLU A 218 -32.62 29.03 15.56
C GLU A 218 -31.88 29.97 14.59
N LEU A 219 -31.06 29.44 13.68
CA LEU A 219 -30.34 30.23 12.68
C LEU A 219 -31.23 30.76 11.54
N LYS A 220 -32.42 30.19 11.35
CA LYS A 220 -33.41 30.63 10.34
C LYS A 220 -34.40 31.67 10.86
N LYS A 221 -34.35 32.02 12.14
CA LYS A 221 -35.22 33.03 12.77
C LYS A 221 -34.47 34.34 12.94
#